data_AF-A0A7C4JFX3-F1
#
_entry.id   AF-A0A7C4JFX3-F1
#
_cell.length_a   1.000
_cell.length_b   1.000
_cell.length_c   1.000
_cell.angle_alpha   90.00
_cell.angle_beta   90.00
_cell.angle_gamma   90.00
#
_symmetry.space_group_name_H-M   'P 1'
#
loop_
_entity.id
_entity.type
_entity.pdbx_description
1 polymer ?
#
loop_
_entity_poly.entity_id
_entity_poly.type
_entity_poly.pdbx_seq_one_letter_code
_entity_poly.pdbx_strand_id
1 'polypeptide(L)'
;MAGYSLPSFWLGLILLSLTNILTGSVITGRVSSDIQNIVKNTQIWTRYTGLYTIDSIINGRFDVFVDALKHLILPVTVITTINVAGIIRLMRSSMLEALTKNYIITAKAKGLKNTKVINKHARRNALIPVITVAGLMVAGMLSGLVITETVFAFEGVGQWAAQSAIQLDVAAVIGFTFFTGMLFVISNLIVDVLYAYIDPRIRLG
;
A
#
# COMPACT_ATOMS: atom_id res chain seq x y z
N MET A 1 9.70 -12.28 13.47
CA MET A 1 8.85 -11.47 14.38
C MET A 1 9.38 -10.04 14.58
N ALA A 2 10.63 -9.74 14.18
CA ALA A 2 11.27 -8.43 14.40
C ALA A 2 10.67 -7.24 13.62
N GLY A 3 9.91 -7.46 12.53
CA GLY A 3 9.39 -6.37 11.68
C GLY A 3 8.08 -5.72 12.12
N TYR A 4 7.30 -6.36 13.00
CA TYR A 4 6.00 -5.82 13.47
C TYR A 4 6.09 -5.14 14.84
N SER A 5 7.22 -5.32 15.53
CA SER A 5 7.50 -4.74 16.85
C SER A 5 8.18 -3.37 16.78
N LEU A 6 8.79 -3.05 15.64
CA LEU A 6 9.33 -1.72 15.39
C LEU A 6 8.21 -0.83 14.83
N PRO A 7 7.96 0.34 15.43
CA PRO A 7 7.02 1.29 14.85
C PRO A 7 7.42 1.63 13.41
N SER A 8 6.43 1.77 12.53
CA SER A 8 6.63 2.07 11.11
C SER A 8 7.49 3.31 10.88
N PHE A 9 7.36 4.32 11.74
CA PHE A 9 8.15 5.55 11.67
C PHE A 9 9.64 5.31 11.98
N TRP A 10 9.98 4.43 12.94
CA TRP A 10 11.38 4.11 13.25
C TRP A 10 12.07 3.44 12.07
N LEU A 11 11.39 2.49 11.42
CA LEU A 11 11.90 1.84 10.22
C LEU A 11 12.14 2.87 9.11
N GLY A 12 11.16 3.77 8.90
CA GLY A 12 11.28 4.88 7.95
C GLY A 12 12.47 5.80 8.26
N LEU A 13 12.62 6.23 9.50
CA LEU A 13 13.72 7.10 9.93
C LEU A 13 15.09 6.43 9.81
N ILE A 14 15.21 5.14 10.14
CA ILE A 14 16.45 4.37 9.99
C ILE A 14 16.82 4.26 8.51
N LEU A 15 15.86 3.90 7.65
CA LEU A 15 16.10 3.80 6.21
C LEU A 15 16.48 5.16 5.61
N LEU A 16 15.78 6.22 6.02
CA LEU A 16 16.08 7.58 5.57
C LEU A 16 17.50 8.00 5.98
N SER A 17 17.83 7.84 7.26
CA SER A 17 19.15 8.17 7.80
C SER A 17 20.25 7.37 7.12
N LEU A 18 20.09 6.05 7.02
CA LEU A 18 21.06 5.17 6.38
C LEU A 18 21.29 5.55 4.91
N THR A 19 20.22 5.83 4.17
CA THR A 19 20.32 6.17 2.74
C THR A 19 20.97 7.54 2.54
N ASN A 20 20.64 8.52 3.39
CA ASN A 20 21.27 9.84 3.35
C ASN A 20 22.77 9.77 3.66
N ILE A 21 23.19 8.91 4.61
CA ILE A 21 24.61 8.69 4.93
C ILE A 21 25.34 8.00 3.77
N LEU A 22 24.74 6.97 3.16
CA LEU A 22 25.39 6.20 2.09
C LEU A 22 25.49 6.98 0.77
N THR A 23 24.45 7.75 0.43
CA THR A 23 24.35 8.42 -0.88
C THR A 23 24.90 9.84 -0.83
N GLY A 24 25.12 10.41 0.36
CA GLY A 24 25.48 11.81 0.57
C GLY A 24 24.44 12.82 0.10
N SER A 25 23.29 12.33 -0.40
CA SER A 25 22.18 13.11 -0.96
C SER A 25 20.98 12.97 -0.04
N VAL A 26 20.26 14.07 0.19
CA VAL A 26 19.05 14.06 1.00
C VAL A 26 17.89 13.54 0.15
N ILE A 27 17.45 12.30 0.40
CA ILE A 27 16.31 11.70 -0.30
C ILE A 27 15.05 11.95 0.54
N THR A 28 14.62 13.22 0.59
CA THR A 28 13.36 13.63 1.22
C THR A 28 12.47 14.34 0.22
N GLY A 29 11.16 14.19 0.39
CA GLY A 29 10.17 14.73 -0.50
C GLY A 29 10.00 13.92 -1.78
N ARG A 30 9.44 14.57 -2.80
CA ARG A 30 9.07 13.92 -4.06
C ARG A 30 10.18 13.95 -5.11
N VAL A 31 11.09 14.91 -5.03
CA VAL A 31 12.24 15.14 -5.94
C VAL A 31 13.33 15.93 -5.21
N SER A 32 14.58 15.78 -5.67
CA SER A 32 15.77 16.47 -5.18
C SER A 32 15.66 17.99 -5.30
N SER A 33 16.34 18.72 -4.41
CA SER A 33 16.30 20.19 -4.33
C SER A 33 16.61 20.89 -5.66
N ASP A 34 17.54 20.36 -6.45
CA ASP A 34 17.90 20.90 -7.76
C ASP A 34 16.75 20.79 -8.78
N ILE A 35 16.04 19.66 -8.74
CA ILE A 35 14.92 19.37 -9.63
C ILE A 35 13.65 20.10 -9.17
N GLN A 36 13.50 20.34 -7.86
CA GLN A 36 12.38 21.14 -7.33
C GLN A 36 12.32 22.53 -7.95
N ASN A 37 13.47 23.17 -8.19
CA ASN A 37 13.52 24.50 -8.80
C ASN A 37 12.98 24.48 -10.24
N ILE A 38 13.21 23.39 -10.96
CA ILE A 38 12.77 23.25 -12.35
C ILE A 38 11.28 22.90 -12.41
N VAL A 39 10.79 22.09 -11.48
CA VAL A 39 9.36 21.72 -11.36
C VAL A 39 8.51 22.89 -10.84
N LYS A 40 9.09 23.81 -10.05
CA LYS A 40 8.43 25.04 -9.61
C LYS A 40 8.39 26.12 -10.70
N ASN A 41 9.28 26.06 -11.69
CA ASN A 41 9.29 27.03 -12.78
C ASN A 41 8.26 26.65 -13.85
N THR A 42 7.11 27.34 -13.83
CA THR A 42 5.98 27.12 -14.75
C THR A 42 6.32 27.38 -16.22
N GLN A 43 7.41 28.10 -16.53
CA GLN A 43 7.85 28.27 -17.92
C GLN A 43 8.55 27.03 -18.48
N ILE A 44 9.12 26.19 -17.61
CA ILE A 44 9.91 25.02 -17.98
C ILE A 44 9.12 23.72 -17.73
N TRP A 45 8.17 23.75 -16.80
CA TRP A 45 7.40 22.59 -16.38
C TRP A 45 5.89 22.80 -16.48
N THR A 46 5.23 21.91 -17.21
CA THR A 46 3.77 21.86 -17.29
C THR A 46 3.22 20.69 -16.48
N ARG A 47 2.23 20.94 -15.61
CA ARG A 47 1.58 19.91 -14.77
C ARG A 47 0.33 19.41 -15.48
N TYR A 48 0.34 18.16 -15.92
CA TYR A 48 -0.81 17.53 -16.57
C TYR A 48 -1.59 16.67 -15.58
N THR A 49 -0.90 15.74 -14.92
CA THR A 49 -1.50 14.74 -14.05
C THR A 49 -1.23 15.02 -12.56
N GLY A 50 -0.20 15.81 -12.26
CA GLY A 50 0.25 16.05 -10.89
C GLY A 50 1.16 14.94 -10.33
N LEU A 51 1.41 13.88 -11.11
CA LEU A 51 2.39 12.84 -10.81
C LEU A 51 3.71 13.18 -11.50
N TYR A 52 4.77 13.46 -10.73
CA TYR A 52 6.07 13.83 -11.30
C TYR A 52 6.69 12.74 -12.19
N THR A 53 6.35 11.46 -11.97
CA THR A 53 6.80 10.35 -12.83
C THR A 53 6.12 10.34 -14.19
N ILE A 54 4.84 10.68 -14.28
CA ILE A 54 4.12 10.72 -15.56
C ILE A 54 4.41 12.04 -16.26
N ASP A 55 4.33 13.14 -15.51
CA ASP A 55 4.56 14.48 -16.05
C ASP A 55 6.00 14.65 -16.55
N SER A 56 7.00 13.96 -15.97
CA SER A 56 8.39 14.00 -16.47
C SER A 56 8.55 13.37 -17.84
N ILE A 57 7.85 12.27 -18.11
CA ILE A 57 7.85 11.61 -19.42
C ILE A 57 7.15 12.52 -20.45
N ILE A 58 6.02 13.12 -20.08
CA ILE A 58 5.27 14.00 -20.97
C ILE A 58 6.04 15.29 -21.29
N ASN A 59 6.76 15.86 -20.30
CA ASN A 59 7.62 17.02 -20.50
C ASN A 59 8.98 16.65 -21.17
N GLY A 60 9.24 15.37 -21.48
CA GLY A 60 10.48 14.93 -22.13
C GLY A 60 11.73 15.00 -21.25
N ARG A 61 11.58 15.10 -19.92
CA ARG A 61 12.69 15.27 -18.97
C ARG A 61 12.97 13.99 -18.20
N PHE A 62 13.81 13.14 -18.77
CA PHE A 62 14.18 11.85 -18.16
C PHE A 62 14.92 11.99 -16.82
N ASP A 63 15.66 13.07 -16.62
CA ASP A 63 16.37 13.33 -15.36
C ASP A 63 15.39 13.42 -14.17
N VAL A 64 14.24 14.08 -14.38
CA VAL A 64 13.19 14.20 -13.36
C VAL A 64 12.50 12.86 -13.10
N PHE A 65 12.35 12.04 -14.14
CA PHE A 65 11.76 10.72 -14.01
C PHE A 65 12.60 9.81 -13.10
N VAL A 66 13.90 9.72 -13.36
CA VAL A 66 14.82 8.88 -12.58
C VAL A 66 14.90 9.37 -11.13
N ASP A 67 14.94 10.69 -10.93
CA ASP A 67 14.97 11.26 -9.59
C ASP A 67 13.67 11.02 -8.81
N ALA A 68 12.52 11.25 -9.44
CA ALA A 68 11.22 10.96 -8.82
C ALA A 68 11.08 9.48 -8.45
N LEU A 69 11.59 8.56 -9.31
CA LEU A 69 11.56 7.13 -9.02
C LEU A 69 12.46 6.78 -7.82
N LYS A 70 13.65 7.37 -7.72
CA LYS A 70 14.54 7.18 -6.55
C LYS A 70 13.87 7.60 -5.24
N HIS A 71 13.16 8.73 -5.24
CA HIS A 71 12.46 9.24 -4.07
C HIS A 71 11.24 8.39 -3.69
N LEU A 72 10.70 7.58 -4.60
CA LEU A 72 9.59 6.64 -4.30
C LEU A 72 10.05 5.32 -3.68
N ILE A 73 11.29 4.89 -3.88
CA ILE A 73 11.77 3.57 -3.41
C ILE A 73 11.66 3.44 -1.89
N LEU A 74 12.10 4.45 -1.14
CA LEU A 74 12.07 4.43 0.32
C LEU A 74 10.65 4.36 0.92
N PRO A 75 9.71 5.27 0.59
CA PRO A 75 8.36 5.17 1.13
C PRO A 75 7.66 3.87 0.71
N VAL A 76 7.83 3.44 -0.55
CA VAL A 76 7.22 2.19 -1.04
C VAL A 76 7.76 0.97 -0.29
N THR A 77 9.06 0.89 -0.01
CA THR A 77 9.65 -0.24 0.72
C THR A 77 9.16 -0.30 2.17
N VAL A 78 9.03 0.83 2.85
CA VAL A 78 8.46 0.91 4.21
C VAL A 78 7.02 0.39 4.23
N ILE A 79 6.17 0.95 3.36
CA ILE A 79 4.75 0.57 3.28
C ILE A 79 4.61 -0.91 2.93
N THR A 80 5.37 -1.39 1.95
CA THR A 80 5.32 -2.78 1.49
C THR A 80 5.75 -3.74 2.59
N THR A 81 6.84 -3.45 3.30
CA THR A 81 7.38 -4.33 4.36
C THR A 81 6.35 -4.57 5.47
N ILE A 82 5.63 -3.52 5.87
CA ILE A 82 4.62 -3.59 6.94
C ILE A 82 3.41 -4.41 6.48
N ASN A 83 2.87 -4.10 5.30
CA ASN A 83 1.65 -4.74 4.79
C ASN A 83 1.88 -6.19 4.39
N VAL A 84 3.00 -6.50 3.74
CA VAL A 84 3.35 -7.86 3.30
C VAL A 84 3.53 -8.80 4.48
N ALA A 85 4.16 -8.33 5.57
CA ALA A 85 4.30 -9.13 6.79
C ALA A 85 2.93 -9.54 7.39
N GLY A 86 1.96 -8.62 7.36
CA GLY A 86 0.58 -8.89 7.78
C GLY A 86 -0.10 -9.93 6.89
N ILE A 87 -0.04 -9.73 5.57
CA ILE A 87 -0.65 -10.64 4.58
C ILE A 87 -0.05 -12.04 4.64
N ILE A 88 1.29 -12.18 4.73
CA ILE A 88 1.96 -13.48 4.83
C ILE A 88 1.52 -14.21 6.10
N ARG A 89 1.42 -13.51 7.23
CA ARG A 89 0.98 -14.11 8.49
C ARG A 89 -0.46 -14.60 8.39
N LEU A 90 -1.35 -13.77 7.84
CA LEU A 90 -2.75 -14.14 7.64
C LEU A 90 -2.85 -15.35 6.72
N MET A 91 -2.19 -15.31 5.56
CA MET A 91 -2.15 -16.43 4.61
C MET A 91 -1.64 -17.71 5.26
N ARG A 92 -0.59 -17.64 6.10
CA ARG A 92 -0.09 -18.80 6.83
C ARG A 92 -1.13 -19.35 7.82
N SER A 93 -1.80 -18.49 8.59
CA SER A 93 -2.84 -18.91 9.53
C SER A 93 -4.01 -19.59 8.80
N SER A 94 -4.53 -18.92 7.76
CA SER A 94 -5.65 -19.44 6.97
C SER A 94 -5.28 -20.73 6.22
N MET A 95 -4.03 -20.88 5.78
CA MET A 95 -3.55 -22.14 5.21
C MET A 95 -3.50 -23.28 6.22
N LEU A 96 -3.04 -23.03 7.45
CA LEU A 96 -3.01 -24.03 8.52
C LEU A 96 -4.43 -24.49 8.88
N GLU A 97 -5.36 -23.55 9.01
CA GLU A 97 -6.78 -23.84 9.25
C GLU A 97 -7.44 -24.59 8.10
N ALA A 98 -7.11 -24.24 6.85
CA ALA A 98 -7.66 -24.93 5.68
C ALA A 98 -7.18 -26.39 5.61
N LEU A 99 -5.91 -26.65 5.96
CA LEU A 99 -5.30 -27.98 5.90
C LEU A 99 -5.83 -28.97 6.94
N THR A 100 -6.37 -28.48 8.06
CA THR A 100 -6.97 -29.32 9.12
C THR A 100 -8.45 -29.67 8.86
N LYS A 101 -9.06 -29.13 7.81
CA LYS A 101 -10.47 -29.43 7.48
C LYS A 101 -10.65 -30.86 6.95
N ASN A 102 -11.79 -31.48 7.30
CA ASN A 102 -12.13 -32.85 6.92
C ASN A 102 -12.07 -33.11 5.41
N TYR A 103 -12.47 -32.16 4.55
CA TYR A 103 -12.40 -32.32 3.09
C TYR A 103 -10.96 -32.48 2.56
N ILE A 104 -9.95 -31.93 3.25
CA ILE A 104 -8.54 -32.12 2.94
C ILE A 104 -8.07 -33.51 3.35
N ILE A 105 -8.48 -33.98 4.54
CA ILE A 105 -8.16 -35.31 5.04
C ILE A 105 -8.75 -36.38 4.11
N THR A 106 -10.01 -36.22 3.70
CA THR A 106 -10.66 -37.10 2.71
C THR A 106 -9.94 -37.07 1.36
N ALA A 107 -9.51 -35.90 0.88
CA ALA A 107 -8.76 -35.79 -0.38
C ALA A 107 -7.41 -36.53 -0.31
N LYS A 108 -6.70 -36.45 0.83
CA LYS A 108 -5.47 -37.22 1.06
C LYS A 108 -5.75 -38.72 1.13
N ALA A 109 -6.82 -39.14 1.82
CA ALA A 109 -7.23 -40.55 1.91
C ALA A 109 -7.61 -41.15 0.55
N LYS A 110 -8.12 -40.33 -0.38
CA LYS A 110 -8.37 -40.72 -1.78
C LYS A 110 -7.10 -40.81 -2.65
N GLY A 111 -5.91 -40.61 -2.09
CA GLY A 111 -4.64 -40.74 -2.81
C GLY A 111 -4.26 -39.52 -3.67
N LEU A 112 -4.88 -38.35 -3.47
CA LEU A 112 -4.47 -37.14 -4.21
C LEU A 112 -3.06 -36.70 -3.79
N LYS A 113 -2.21 -36.39 -4.78
CA LYS A 113 -0.89 -35.78 -4.55
C LYS A 113 -1.02 -34.50 -3.70
N ASN A 114 -0.13 -34.34 -2.71
CA ASN A 114 -0.11 -33.18 -1.80
C ASN A 114 -0.14 -31.84 -2.53
N THR A 115 0.54 -31.71 -3.68
CA THR A 115 0.52 -30.48 -4.50
C THR A 115 -0.86 -30.13 -5.04
N LYS A 116 -1.66 -31.12 -5.47
CA LYS A 116 -3.05 -30.91 -5.92
C LYS A 116 -3.98 -30.55 -4.75
N VAL A 117 -3.76 -31.15 -3.58
CA VAL A 117 -4.53 -30.83 -2.37
C VAL A 117 -4.26 -29.39 -1.93
N ILE A 118 -2.99 -28.98 -1.89
CA ILE A 118 -2.58 -27.63 -1.50
C ILE A 118 -3.07 -26.58 -2.51
N ASN A 119 -2.72 -26.71 -3.80
CA ASN A 119 -3.00 -25.67 -4.79
C ASN A 119 -4.49 -25.53 -5.15
N LYS A 120 -5.23 -26.65 -5.19
CA LYS A 120 -6.63 -26.62 -5.65
C LYS A 120 -7.64 -26.51 -4.49
N HIS A 121 -7.35 -27.09 -3.33
CA HIS A 121 -8.34 -27.19 -2.24
C HIS A 121 -8.01 -26.25 -1.08
N ALA A 122 -6.80 -26.35 -0.52
CA ALA A 122 -6.45 -25.54 0.64
C ALA A 122 -6.23 -24.05 0.27
N ARG A 123 -5.48 -23.76 -0.79
CA ARG A 123 -5.12 -22.40 -1.19
C ARG A 123 -6.34 -21.54 -1.53
N ARG A 124 -7.31 -22.08 -2.28
CA ARG A 124 -8.52 -21.32 -2.68
C ARG A 124 -9.33 -20.89 -1.46
N ASN A 125 -9.49 -21.76 -0.46
CA ASN A 125 -10.21 -21.43 0.77
C ASN A 125 -9.41 -20.52 1.70
N ALA A 126 -8.08 -20.67 1.74
CA ALA A 126 -7.22 -19.80 2.54
C ALA A 126 -7.11 -18.37 1.97
N LEU A 127 -7.27 -18.20 0.65
CA LEU A 127 -7.22 -16.88 0.00
C LEU A 127 -8.43 -15.99 0.31
N ILE A 128 -9.56 -16.59 0.68
CA ILE A 128 -10.80 -15.87 0.96
C ILE A 128 -10.59 -14.75 2.00
N PRO A 129 -10.15 -15.04 3.25
CA PRO A 129 -9.90 -13.99 4.24
C PRO A 129 -8.73 -13.07 3.86
N VAL A 130 -7.76 -13.58 3.10
CA VAL A 130 -6.57 -12.82 2.69
C VAL A 130 -6.94 -11.68 1.75
N ILE A 131 -7.84 -11.93 0.79
CA ILE A 131 -8.27 -10.92 -0.19
C ILE A 131 -9.08 -9.83 0.49
N THR A 132 -9.97 -10.18 1.42
CA THR A 132 -10.74 -9.21 2.19
C THR A 132 -9.83 -8.28 2.98
N VAL A 133 -8.88 -8.85 3.73
CA VAL A 133 -7.95 -8.03 4.52
C VAL A 133 -7.01 -7.23 3.63
N ALA A 134 -6.49 -7.81 2.56
CA ALA A 134 -5.63 -7.08 1.61
C ALA A 134 -6.38 -5.90 0.97
N GLY A 135 -7.64 -6.06 0.60
CA GLY A 135 -8.47 -4.99 0.06
C GLY A 135 -8.72 -3.88 1.07
N LEU A 136 -9.01 -4.22 2.33
CA LEU A 136 -9.14 -3.25 3.41
C LEU A 136 -7.83 -2.50 3.69
N MET A 137 -6.68 -3.18 3.62
CA MET A 137 -5.37 -2.55 3.76
C MET A 137 -5.12 -1.55 2.64
N VAL A 138 -5.42 -1.90 1.39
CA VAL A 138 -5.31 -0.99 0.24
C VAL A 138 -6.25 0.21 0.40
N ALA A 139 -7.48 0.01 0.83
CA ALA A 139 -8.43 1.09 1.13
C ALA A 139 -7.86 2.06 2.17
N GLY A 140 -7.28 1.52 3.25
CA GLY A 140 -6.62 2.31 4.28
C GLY A 140 -5.42 3.11 3.76
N MET A 141 -4.64 2.53 2.85
CA MET A 141 -3.52 3.23 2.21
C MET A 141 -3.98 4.40 1.34
N LEU A 142 -5.10 4.24 0.62
CA LEU A 142 -5.68 5.31 -0.22
C LEU A 142 -6.26 6.46 0.61
N SER A 143 -6.74 6.18 1.82
CA SER A 143 -7.21 7.19 2.76
C SER A 143 -6.11 8.10 3.30
N GLY A 144 -4.84 7.78 3.07
CA GLY A 144 -3.69 8.61 3.42
C GLY A 144 -2.77 7.94 4.45
N LEU A 145 -1.47 8.11 4.26
CA LEU A 145 -0.44 7.47 5.06
C LEU A 145 0.30 8.50 5.92
N VAL A 146 -0.44 9.14 6.83
CA VAL A 146 0.01 10.31 7.62
C VAL A 146 1.45 10.17 8.14
N ILE A 147 1.78 9.02 8.75
CA ILE A 147 3.10 8.78 9.32
C ILE A 147 4.18 8.71 8.23
N THR A 148 3.96 7.93 7.18
CA THR A 148 4.92 7.76 6.09
C THR A 148 5.08 9.06 5.29
N GLU A 149 3.99 9.75 5.01
CA GLU A 149 3.97 11.06 4.34
C GLU A 149 4.77 12.10 5.12
N THR A 150 4.61 12.13 6.45
CA THR A 150 5.36 13.06 7.32
C THR A 150 6.84 12.70 7.40
N VAL A 151 7.18 11.41 7.59
CA VAL A 151 8.58 10.95 7.73
C VAL A 151 9.39 11.18 6.45
N PHE A 152 8.79 10.95 5.29
CA PHE A 152 9.46 11.14 4.00
C PHE A 152 9.25 12.54 3.40
N ALA A 153 8.58 13.46 4.12
CA ALA A 153 8.15 14.76 3.59
C ALA A 153 7.40 14.64 2.25
N PHE A 154 6.70 13.53 2.05
CA PHE A 154 5.94 13.25 0.84
C PHE A 154 4.55 13.84 1.02
N GLU A 155 4.37 15.07 0.53
CA GLU A 155 3.11 15.82 0.63
C GLU A 155 1.94 15.00 0.07
N GLY A 156 1.03 14.55 0.94
CA GLY A 156 -0.11 13.72 0.60
C GLY A 156 -1.38 14.18 1.32
N VAL A 157 -2.49 13.50 1.03
CA VAL A 157 -3.80 13.82 1.62
C VAL A 157 -3.84 13.56 3.12
N GLY A 158 -3.06 12.57 3.61
CA GLY A 158 -2.98 12.26 5.03
C GLY A 158 -2.22 13.32 5.82
N GLN A 159 -1.07 13.76 5.32
CA GLN A 159 -0.29 14.84 5.91
C GLN A 159 -1.08 16.15 5.89
N TRP A 160 -1.77 16.45 4.78
CA TRP A 160 -2.65 17.63 4.70
C TRP A 160 -3.75 17.56 5.76
N ALA A 161 -4.43 16.43 5.90
CA ALA A 161 -5.47 16.26 6.91
C ALA A 161 -4.93 16.41 8.35
N ALA A 162 -3.73 15.87 8.62
CA ALA A 162 -3.08 16.01 9.92
C ALA A 162 -2.70 17.48 10.22
N GLN A 163 -2.19 18.20 9.23
CA GLN A 163 -1.89 19.63 9.37
C GLN A 163 -3.16 20.46 9.60
N SER A 164 -4.25 20.16 8.89
CA SER A 164 -5.55 20.82 9.08
C SER A 164 -6.11 20.58 10.49
N ALA A 165 -5.95 19.36 11.02
CA ALA A 165 -6.34 19.04 12.40
C ALA A 165 -5.54 19.84 13.43
N ILE A 166 -4.23 20.01 13.23
CA ILE A 166 -3.37 20.84 14.10
C ILE A 166 -3.77 22.32 14.02
N GLN A 167 -4.14 22.80 12.83
CA GLN A 167 -4.58 24.18 12.59
C GLN A 167 -6.03 24.44 13.02
N LEU A 168 -6.72 23.44 13.58
CA LEU A 168 -8.14 23.51 13.98
C LEU A 168 -9.07 23.90 12.82
N ASP A 169 -8.70 23.55 11.58
CA ASP A 169 -9.59 23.70 10.42
C ASP A 169 -10.61 22.56 10.40
N VAL A 170 -11.71 22.78 11.10
CA VAL A 170 -12.80 21.80 11.24
C VAL A 170 -13.42 21.46 9.89
N ALA A 171 -13.52 22.43 8.97
CA ALA A 171 -14.13 22.20 7.65
C ALA A 171 -13.27 21.24 6.82
N ALA A 172 -11.95 21.43 6.80
CA ALA A 172 -11.03 20.53 6.12
C ALA A 172 -11.04 19.11 6.70
N VAL A 173 -11.04 18.97 8.04
CA VAL A 173 -11.08 17.66 8.70
C VAL A 173 -12.38 16.90 8.43
N ILE A 174 -13.53 17.60 8.45
CA ILE A 174 -14.82 17.01 8.10
C ILE A 174 -14.83 16.57 6.63
N GLY A 175 -14.36 17.43 5.72
CA GLY A 175 -14.25 17.09 4.29
C GLY A 175 -13.37 15.87 4.04
N PHE A 176 -12.22 15.78 4.71
CA PHE A 176 -11.34 14.61 4.66
C PHE A 176 -12.03 13.35 5.21
N THR A 177 -12.77 13.46 6.30
CA THR A 177 -13.51 12.33 6.90
C THR A 177 -14.58 11.81 5.93
N PHE A 178 -15.33 12.70 5.28
CA PHE A 178 -16.31 12.30 4.25
C PHE A 178 -15.63 11.65 3.04
N PHE A 179 -14.54 12.25 2.55
CA PHE A 179 -13.78 11.72 1.43
C PHE A 179 -13.26 10.30 1.71
N THR A 180 -12.59 10.10 2.85
CA THR A 180 -12.06 8.79 3.25
C THR A 180 -13.16 7.77 3.51
N GLY A 181 -14.28 8.19 4.09
CA GLY A 181 -15.47 7.35 4.26
C GLY A 181 -16.03 6.85 2.91
N MET A 182 -16.17 7.73 1.92
CA MET A 182 -16.63 7.35 0.59
C MET A 182 -15.64 6.41 -0.11
N LEU A 183 -14.34 6.67 0.02
CA LEU A 183 -13.28 5.82 -0.52
C LEU A 183 -13.32 4.43 0.11
N PHE A 184 -13.59 4.35 1.42
CA PHE A 184 -13.74 3.09 2.14
C PHE A 184 -14.96 2.30 1.67
N VAL A 185 -16.10 2.95 1.46
CA VAL A 185 -17.31 2.29 0.91
C VAL A 185 -17.05 1.73 -0.49
N ILE A 186 -16.44 2.52 -1.38
CA ILE A 186 -16.09 2.07 -2.73
C ILE A 186 -15.12 0.89 -2.68
N SER A 187 -14.12 0.95 -1.81
CA SER A 187 -13.13 -0.12 -1.68
C SER A 187 -13.76 -1.42 -1.15
N ASN A 188 -14.66 -1.34 -0.17
CA ASN A 188 -15.39 -2.51 0.31
C ASN A 188 -16.27 -3.11 -0.79
N LEU A 189 -16.97 -2.28 -1.56
CA LEU A 189 -17.77 -2.75 -2.69
C LEU A 189 -16.90 -3.50 -3.71
N ILE A 190 -15.70 -2.99 -4.02
CA ILE A 190 -14.74 -3.68 -4.90
C ILE A 190 -14.34 -5.03 -4.31
N VAL A 191 -14.04 -5.08 -3.01
CA VAL A 191 -13.68 -6.32 -2.31
C VAL A 191 -14.81 -7.34 -2.34
N ASP A 192 -16.05 -6.92 -2.11
CA ASP A 192 -17.23 -7.78 -2.14
C ASP A 192 -17.48 -8.34 -3.55
N VAL A 193 -17.29 -7.52 -4.59
CA VAL A 193 -17.36 -7.97 -5.99
C VAL A 193 -16.25 -8.97 -6.30
N LEU A 194 -15.02 -8.72 -5.84
CA LEU A 194 -13.90 -9.65 -5.99
C LEU A 194 -14.19 -10.98 -5.28
N TYR A 195 -14.77 -10.92 -4.08
CA TYR A 195 -15.18 -12.09 -3.31
C TYR A 195 -16.23 -12.89 -4.09
N ALA A 196 -17.26 -12.23 -4.63
CA ALA A 196 -18.31 -12.87 -5.42
C ALA A 196 -17.79 -13.55 -6.70
N TYR A 197 -16.74 -13.00 -7.32
CA TYR A 197 -16.09 -13.63 -8.47
C TYR A 197 -15.29 -14.88 -8.08
N ILE A 198 -14.66 -14.87 -6.91
CA ILE A 198 -13.75 -15.94 -6.46
C ILE A 198 -14.48 -17.11 -5.82
N ASP A 199 -15.59 -16.86 -5.12
CA ASP A 199 -16.43 -17.89 -4.53
C ASP A 199 -17.74 -18.11 -5.30
N PRO A 200 -17.81 -19.11 -6.20
CA PRO A 200 -19.04 -19.45 -6.91
C PRO A 200 -20.11 -20.12 -6.03
N ARG A 201 -19.87 -20.36 -4.72
CA ARG A 201 -20.89 -20.94 -3.83
C ARG A 201 -21.99 -19.96 -3.45
N ILE A 202 -21.74 -18.66 -3.55
CA ILE A 202 -22.74 -17.61 -3.31
C ILE A 202 -23.81 -17.59 -4.41
N ARG A 203 -23.55 -18.25 -5.55
CA ARG A 203 -24.50 -18.40 -6.67
C ARG A 203 -25.52 -19.52 -6.49
N LEU A 204 -25.44 -20.32 -5.42
CA LEU A 204 -26.33 -21.46 -5.16
C LEU A 204 -27.23 -21.27 -3.93
N GLY A 205 -27.39 -20.03 -3.46
CA GLY A 205 -28.36 -19.65 -2.43
C GLY A 205 -29.59 -19.01 -3.06
#